data_AF-A0A433PJ00-F1
#
_entry.id   AF-A0A433PJ00-F1
#
_cell.length_a   1.000
_cell.length_b   1.000
_cell.length_c   1.000
_cell.angle_alpha   90.00
_cell.angle_beta   90.00
_cell.angle_gamma   90.00
#
_symmetry.space_group_name_H-M   'P 1'
#
loop_
_entity.id
_entity.type
_entity.pdbx_description
1 polymer ?
#
loop_
_entity_poly.entity_id
_entity_poly.type
_entity_poly.pdbx_seq_one_letter_code
_entity_poly.pdbx_strand_id
1 'polypeptide(L)'
;MSANGRDSATTPLLSDSAHASGPFGIDSNELARLIDPKNPELLKRLGGVSRICTLLRVDPTTGLSPDEQSFEIGVDAAKDKPFADRRRVFGENVLPAAKSKSYIELVWEAYNDKTLIMLTIAAIVSLAVGIWEDYSPNHPQDEPRIGWVEGTAILVAVAAVVFTNATNDYQKEIQFKKLNAKKDDRTVKVLRGGKENQISVFDLNVGDILLLEPGDIIAVDALYLEGCV
;
A
#
# COMPACT_ATOMS: atom_id res chain seq x y z
N MET A 1 -2.85 14.83 25.82
CA MET A 1 -1.80 14.11 25.06
C MET A 1 -2.46 13.09 24.16
N SER A 2 -2.75 13.45 22.92
CA SER A 2 -3.12 12.49 21.86
C SER A 2 -2.75 13.13 20.53
N ALA A 3 -1.54 12.83 20.07
CA ALA A 3 -1.09 13.20 18.74
C ALA A 3 -1.67 12.18 17.77
N ASN A 4 -2.70 12.61 17.05
CA ASN A 4 -3.47 11.78 16.14
C ASN A 4 -2.67 11.62 14.83
N GLY A 5 -2.34 10.37 14.49
CA GLY A 5 -1.56 10.00 13.31
C GLY A 5 -2.33 10.19 12.01
N ARG A 6 -2.12 11.33 11.34
CA ARG A 6 -2.63 11.62 10.00
C ARG A 6 -1.51 12.01 9.02
N ASP A 7 -0.36 11.33 9.06
CA ASP A 7 0.77 11.64 8.15
C ASP A 7 1.21 10.44 7.30
N SER A 8 0.31 9.52 6.92
CA SER A 8 0.67 8.40 6.04
C SER A 8 0.61 8.71 4.55
N ALA A 9 0.26 9.94 4.15
CA ALA A 9 0.12 10.33 2.73
C ALA A 9 1.16 11.36 2.25
N THR A 10 1.99 11.91 3.14
CA THR A 10 2.95 12.99 2.81
C THR A 10 4.39 12.65 3.17
N THR A 11 4.64 11.44 3.68
CA THR A 11 6.02 10.98 3.84
C THR A 11 6.56 10.68 2.43
N PRO A 12 7.59 11.39 1.95
CA PRO A 12 8.18 11.08 0.66
C PRO A 12 8.61 9.60 0.66
N LEU A 13 8.28 8.88 -0.42
CA LEU A 13 8.65 7.46 -0.58
C LEU A 13 10.17 7.28 -0.57
N LEU A 14 10.91 8.35 -0.86
CA LEU A 14 12.35 8.47 -0.69
C LEU A 14 12.61 9.10 0.68
N SER A 15 13.08 8.29 1.64
CA SER A 15 13.55 8.83 2.92
C SER A 15 14.87 9.58 2.72
N ASP A 16 15.04 10.74 3.38
CA ASP A 16 16.31 11.50 3.45
C ASP A 16 17.44 10.74 4.19
N SER A 17 17.30 9.43 4.39
CA SER A 17 18.24 8.58 5.11
C SER A 17 19.41 8.16 4.21
N ALA A 18 20.50 8.92 4.32
CA ALA A 18 21.88 8.46 4.26
C ALA A 18 22.32 7.65 3.02
N HIS A 19 22.89 8.40 2.06
CA HIS A 19 24.03 8.07 1.22
C HIS A 19 24.59 6.63 1.33
N ALA A 20 24.02 5.72 0.54
CA ALA A 20 24.84 4.65 -0.01
C ALA A 20 25.45 5.19 -1.30
N SER A 21 26.68 5.71 -1.23
CA SER A 21 27.53 5.88 -2.41
C SER A 21 27.81 4.49 -2.98
N GLY A 22 26.84 3.94 -3.68
CA GLY A 22 26.93 2.64 -4.33
C GLY A 22 27.88 2.68 -5.52
N PRO A 23 27.97 1.59 -6.30
CA PRO A 23 28.80 1.56 -7.50
C PRO A 23 28.35 2.54 -8.61
N PHE A 24 27.19 3.20 -8.44
CA PHE A 24 26.57 4.10 -9.41
C PHE A 24 26.99 5.55 -9.18
N GLY A 25 27.11 6.31 -10.27
CA GLY A 25 27.55 7.72 -10.22
C GLY A 25 26.43 8.74 -10.01
N ILE A 26 25.22 8.28 -9.69
CA ILE A 26 24.02 9.11 -9.50
C ILE A 26 23.13 8.52 -8.40
N ASP A 27 22.50 9.39 -7.62
CA ASP A 27 21.63 9.00 -6.51
C ASP A 27 20.13 8.99 -6.88
N SER A 28 19.33 8.26 -6.11
CA SER A 28 17.87 8.18 -6.29
C SER A 28 17.18 9.54 -6.13
N ASN A 29 17.64 10.39 -5.21
CA ASN A 29 17.04 11.72 -5.01
C ASN A 29 17.38 12.67 -6.17
N GLU A 30 18.58 12.56 -6.74
CA GLU A 30 18.97 13.33 -7.92
C GLU A 30 18.13 12.95 -9.14
N LEU A 31 17.82 11.66 -9.32
CA LEU A 31 16.91 11.18 -10.36
C LEU A 31 15.48 11.68 -10.13
N ALA A 32 14.97 11.64 -8.90
CA ALA A 32 13.62 12.11 -8.59
C ALA A 32 13.42 13.59 -8.95
N ARG A 33 14.41 14.44 -8.66
CA ARG A 33 14.40 15.87 -8.98
C ARG A 33 14.40 16.19 -10.49
N LEU A 34 14.70 15.21 -11.35
CA LEU A 34 14.56 15.39 -12.80
C LEU A 34 13.10 15.32 -13.25
N ILE A 35 12.29 14.53 -12.53
CA ILE A 35 10.91 14.22 -12.89
C ILE A 35 9.92 15.10 -12.12
N ASP A 36 10.15 15.32 -10.82
CA ASP A 36 9.24 16.08 -9.95
C ASP A 36 9.95 17.23 -9.18
N PRO A 37 9.72 18.51 -9.54
CA PRO A 37 9.08 18.97 -10.77
C PRO A 37 10.01 18.80 -11.98
N LYS A 38 9.43 18.57 -13.17
CA LYS A 38 10.18 18.31 -14.41
C LYS A 38 11.22 19.40 -14.69
N ASN A 39 12.50 19.04 -14.59
CA ASN A 39 13.61 19.99 -14.72
C ASN A 39 14.52 19.64 -15.92
N PRO A 40 14.20 20.16 -17.12
CA PRO A 40 15.01 19.91 -18.31
C PRO A 40 16.40 20.58 -18.26
N GLU A 41 16.58 21.61 -17.43
CA GLU A 41 17.87 22.26 -17.25
C GLU A 41 18.83 21.37 -16.45
N LEU A 42 18.33 20.71 -15.41
CA LEU A 42 19.10 19.76 -14.63
C LEU A 42 19.55 18.59 -15.51
N LEU A 43 18.68 18.09 -16.39
CA LEU A 43 19.04 17.06 -17.37
C LEU A 43 20.19 17.50 -18.28
N LYS A 44 20.16 18.76 -18.77
CA LYS A 44 21.25 19.31 -19.59
C LYS A 44 22.55 19.45 -18.79
N ARG A 45 22.48 19.89 -17.54
CA ARG A 45 23.64 20.03 -16.64
C ARG A 45 24.29 18.68 -16.32
N LEU A 46 23.49 17.62 -16.19
CA LEU A 46 23.98 16.27 -15.98
C LEU A 46 24.57 15.62 -17.24
N GLY A 47 24.63 16.33 -18.37
CA GLY A 47 25.20 15.82 -19.62
C GLY A 47 24.21 15.06 -20.50
N GLY A 48 22.91 15.22 -20.26
CA GLY A 48 21.84 14.60 -21.04
C GLY A 48 21.64 13.12 -20.72
N VAL A 49 20.77 12.47 -21.51
CA VAL A 49 20.32 11.10 -21.26
C VAL A 49 21.48 10.10 -21.39
N SER A 50 22.37 10.28 -22.36
CA SER A 50 23.53 9.40 -22.56
C SER A 50 24.48 9.37 -21.35
N ARG A 51 24.67 10.52 -20.68
CA ARG A 51 25.49 10.57 -19.47
C ARG A 51 24.81 9.86 -18.30
N ILE A 52 23.49 10.00 -18.16
CA ILE A 52 22.72 9.27 -17.14
C ILE A 52 22.83 7.75 -17.36
N CYS A 53 22.69 7.26 -18.60
CA CYS A 53 22.90 5.84 -18.91
C CYS A 53 24.31 5.37 -18.48
N THR A 54 25.34 6.19 -18.74
CA THR A 54 26.72 5.89 -18.32
C THR A 54 26.85 5.85 -16.79
N LEU A 55 26.24 6.79 -16.06
CA LEU A 55 26.27 6.85 -14.59
C LEU A 55 25.53 5.66 -13.96
N LEU A 56 24.46 5.18 -14.60
CA LEU A 56 23.68 4.01 -14.21
C LEU A 56 24.28 2.67 -14.69
N ARG A 57 25.39 2.73 -15.45
CA ARG A 57 26.06 1.58 -16.07
C ARG A 57 25.15 0.78 -17.01
N VAL A 58 24.35 1.48 -17.80
CA VAL A 58 23.42 0.92 -18.77
C VAL A 58 23.93 1.24 -20.17
N ASP A 59 23.93 0.23 -21.04
CA ASP A 59 24.12 0.43 -22.47
C ASP A 59 22.75 0.70 -23.13
N PRO A 60 22.54 1.84 -23.82
CA PRO A 60 21.28 2.16 -24.49
C PRO A 60 20.81 1.14 -25.53
N THR A 61 21.72 0.36 -26.11
CA THR A 61 21.45 -0.58 -27.21
C THR A 61 21.27 -2.02 -26.74
N THR A 62 21.91 -2.42 -25.65
CA THR A 62 21.77 -3.79 -25.10
C THR A 62 20.93 -3.83 -23.83
N GLY A 63 20.71 -2.69 -23.19
CA GLY A 63 20.06 -2.59 -21.88
C GLY A 63 20.92 -3.13 -20.74
N LEU A 64 20.27 -3.50 -19.63
CA LEU A 64 20.95 -4.04 -18.46
C LEU A 64 21.48 -5.46 -18.72
N SER A 65 22.66 -5.75 -18.17
CA SER A 65 23.21 -7.11 -18.19
C SER A 65 22.44 -7.99 -17.19
N PRO A 66 21.88 -9.14 -17.62
CA PRO A 66 21.21 -10.08 -16.71
C PRO A 66 22.12 -10.63 -15.61
N ASP A 67 23.42 -10.67 -15.89
CA ASP A 67 24.46 -11.24 -15.03
C ASP A 67 25.12 -10.18 -14.12
N GLU A 68 24.47 -9.04 -13.86
CA GLU A 68 24.97 -8.02 -12.93
C GLU A 68 25.03 -8.60 -11.51
N GLN A 69 26.21 -9.13 -11.14
CA GLN A 69 26.52 -9.69 -9.82
C GLN A 69 26.96 -8.58 -8.85
N SER A 70 26.62 -8.75 -7.57
CA SER A 70 27.02 -7.84 -6.50
C SER A 70 28.54 -7.74 -6.39
N PHE A 71 29.09 -6.53 -6.29
CA PHE A 71 30.53 -6.30 -6.27
C PHE A 71 31.17 -6.55 -4.89
N GLU A 72 30.37 -6.78 -3.85
CA GLU A 72 30.89 -7.04 -2.50
C GLU A 72 31.36 -8.49 -2.32
N ILE A 73 32.68 -8.63 -2.32
CA ILE A 73 33.40 -9.84 -1.91
C ILE A 73 33.42 -9.87 -0.38
N GLY A 74 32.41 -10.48 0.24
CA GLY A 74 32.49 -10.84 1.66
C GLY A 74 31.16 -10.89 2.39
N VAL A 75 30.97 -12.01 3.10
CA VAL A 75 29.96 -12.30 4.13
C VAL A 75 28.56 -12.63 3.61
N ASP A 76 28.38 -13.92 3.36
CA ASP A 76 27.23 -14.75 3.72
C ASP A 76 25.81 -14.16 3.54
N ALA A 77 25.09 -14.73 2.56
CA ALA A 77 23.62 -14.83 2.43
C ALA A 77 22.83 -13.90 1.46
N ALA A 78 23.44 -13.33 0.41
CA ALA A 78 22.67 -12.62 -0.63
C ALA A 78 23.03 -12.98 -2.10
N LYS A 79 23.57 -14.17 -2.36
CA LYS A 79 24.05 -14.59 -3.70
C LYS A 79 22.96 -14.89 -4.74
N ASP A 80 21.68 -14.87 -4.39
CA ASP A 80 20.65 -15.51 -5.24
C ASP A 80 19.66 -14.56 -5.94
N LYS A 81 19.82 -13.24 -5.85
CA LYS A 81 18.94 -12.30 -6.58
C LYS A 81 19.71 -11.44 -7.58
N PRO A 82 19.32 -11.41 -8.87
CA PRO A 82 19.93 -10.50 -9.84
C PRO A 82 19.70 -9.04 -9.41
N PHE A 83 20.63 -8.14 -9.71
CA PHE A 83 20.54 -6.70 -9.43
C PHE A 83 20.52 -6.30 -7.93
N ALA A 84 21.09 -7.12 -7.04
CA ALA A 84 21.08 -6.85 -5.59
C ALA A 84 21.64 -5.46 -5.21
N ASP A 85 22.78 -5.05 -5.80
CA ASP A 85 23.39 -3.74 -5.52
C ASP A 85 22.50 -2.58 -5.96
N ARG A 86 21.79 -2.74 -7.08
CA ARG A 86 20.88 -1.73 -7.64
C ARG A 86 19.63 -1.58 -6.78
N ARG A 87 19.03 -2.70 -6.36
CA ARG A 87 17.88 -2.71 -5.43
C ARG A 87 18.26 -2.17 -4.06
N ARG A 88 19.50 -2.36 -3.63
CA ARG A 88 20.02 -1.77 -2.38
C ARG A 88 20.12 -0.24 -2.44
N VAL A 89 20.55 0.31 -3.58
CA VAL A 89 20.75 1.77 -3.75
C VAL A 89 19.46 2.50 -4.11
N PHE A 90 18.67 1.95 -5.04
CA PHE A 90 17.49 2.63 -5.58
C PHE A 90 16.15 2.09 -5.05
N GLY A 91 16.16 0.97 -4.34
CA GLY A 91 14.95 0.29 -3.88
C GLY A 91 14.35 -0.67 -4.91
N GLU A 92 13.23 -1.30 -4.52
CA GLU A 92 12.41 -2.16 -5.38
C GLU A 92 11.19 -1.39 -5.90
N ASN A 93 10.69 -1.74 -7.09
CA ASN A 93 9.49 -1.13 -7.67
C ASN A 93 8.20 -1.71 -7.07
N VAL A 94 8.06 -1.63 -5.74
CA VAL A 94 6.90 -2.12 -5.01
C VAL A 94 6.39 -1.01 -4.10
N LEU A 95 5.17 -0.56 -4.36
CA LEU A 95 4.52 0.41 -3.48
C LEU A 95 4.22 -0.22 -2.12
N PRO A 96 4.41 0.53 -1.01
CA PRO A 96 4.08 0.03 0.30
C PRO A 96 2.60 -0.33 0.36
N ALA A 97 2.29 -1.54 0.85
CA ALA A 97 0.91 -1.96 0.99
C ALA A 97 0.15 -0.99 1.90
N ALA A 98 -1.04 -0.55 1.44
CA ALA A 98 -1.93 0.24 2.27
C ALA A 98 -2.20 -0.50 3.60
N LYS A 99 -2.11 0.22 4.73
CA LYS A 99 -2.42 -0.34 6.04
C LYS A 99 -3.89 -0.77 6.05
N SER A 100 -4.14 -2.06 6.25
CA SER A 100 -5.49 -2.56 6.40
C SER A 100 -6.01 -2.27 7.81
N LYS A 101 -7.29 -1.93 7.91
CA LYS A 101 -7.95 -1.76 9.21
C LYS A 101 -8.01 -3.11 9.92
N SER A 102 -7.89 -3.07 11.25
CA SER A 102 -8.09 -4.28 12.05
C SER A 102 -9.58 -4.61 12.15
N TYR A 103 -9.93 -5.89 12.36
CA TYR A 103 -11.33 -6.27 12.54
C TYR A 103 -12.02 -5.49 13.69
N ILE A 104 -11.29 -5.24 14.79
CA ILE A 104 -11.81 -4.50 15.94
C ILE A 104 -12.07 -3.03 15.57
N GLU A 105 -11.19 -2.43 14.78
CA GLU A 105 -11.36 -1.08 14.27
C GLU A 105 -12.58 -0.97 13.35
N LEU A 106 -12.82 -1.98 12.50
CA LEU A 106 -14.02 -2.07 11.66
C LEU A 106 -15.30 -2.25 12.49
N VAL A 107 -15.26 -3.05 13.56
CA VAL A 107 -16.39 -3.19 14.51
C VAL A 107 -16.68 -1.86 15.20
N TRP A 108 -15.65 -1.15 15.64
CA TRP A 108 -15.81 0.16 16.27
C TRP A 108 -16.40 1.20 15.30
N GLU A 109 -15.93 1.20 14.05
CA GLU A 109 -16.46 2.07 12.99
C GLU A 109 -17.92 1.73 12.66
N ALA A 110 -18.25 0.44 12.55
CA ALA A 110 -19.61 -0.03 12.32
C ALA A 110 -20.57 0.32 13.48
N TYR A 111 -20.08 0.36 14.72
CA TYR A 111 -20.87 0.75 15.88
C TYR A 111 -21.11 2.28 15.97
N ASN A 112 -20.24 3.10 15.39
CA ASN A 112 -20.35 4.56 15.43
C ASN A 112 -21.43 5.15 14.51
N ASP A 113 -22.47 4.38 14.21
CA ASP A 113 -23.68 4.83 13.52
C ASP A 113 -24.64 5.45 14.54
N LYS A 114 -25.09 6.70 14.28
CA LYS A 114 -26.03 7.43 15.13
C LYS A 114 -27.32 6.64 15.40
N THR A 115 -27.74 5.82 14.44
CA THR A 115 -28.91 4.96 14.55
C THR A 115 -28.69 3.85 15.57
N LEU A 116 -27.56 3.14 15.49
CA LEU A 116 -27.22 2.06 16.44
C LEU A 116 -26.99 2.59 17.85
N ILE A 117 -26.36 3.77 17.97
CA ILE A 117 -26.19 4.45 19.27
C ILE A 117 -27.55 4.81 19.87
N MET A 118 -28.47 5.36 19.08
CA MET A 118 -29.83 5.68 19.56
C MET A 118 -30.56 4.41 20.03
N LEU A 119 -30.51 3.33 19.26
CA LEU A 119 -31.13 2.06 19.64
C LEU A 119 -30.52 1.47 20.91
N THR A 120 -29.21 1.61 21.09
CA THR A 120 -28.52 1.15 22.30
C THR A 120 -28.98 1.93 23.54
N ILE A 121 -29.12 3.27 23.42
CA ILE A 121 -29.64 4.10 24.51
C ILE A 121 -31.08 3.71 24.85
N ALA A 122 -31.94 3.54 23.84
CA ALA A 122 -33.32 3.09 24.05
C ALA A 122 -33.37 1.73 24.74
N ALA A 123 -32.53 0.77 24.32
CA ALA A 123 -32.45 -0.56 24.92
C ALA A 123 -32.01 -0.51 26.39
N ILE A 124 -31.05 0.36 26.74
CA ILE A 124 -30.62 0.55 28.13
C ILE A 124 -31.76 1.12 28.99
N VAL A 125 -32.50 2.10 28.49
CA VAL A 125 -33.66 2.66 29.20
C VAL A 125 -34.75 1.60 29.38
N SER A 126 -35.09 0.85 28.33
CA SER A 126 -36.05 -0.27 28.40
C SER A 126 -35.61 -1.35 29.38
N LEU A 127 -34.32 -1.70 29.41
CA LEU A 127 -33.77 -2.66 30.35
C LEU A 127 -33.87 -2.15 31.79
N ALA A 128 -33.55 -0.88 32.03
CA ALA A 128 -33.62 -0.26 33.35
C ALA A 128 -35.06 -0.19 33.87
N VAL A 129 -36.02 0.17 33.02
CA VAL A 129 -37.45 0.19 33.35
C VAL A 129 -37.95 -1.22 33.63
N GLY A 130 -37.64 -2.20 32.77
CA GLY A 130 -38.07 -3.58 32.95
C GLY A 130 -37.51 -4.21 34.23
N ILE A 131 -36.24 -3.93 34.58
CA ILE A 131 -35.67 -4.34 35.87
C ILE A 131 -36.35 -3.60 37.02
N TRP A 132 -36.62 -2.31 36.90
CA TRP A 132 -37.28 -1.55 37.96
C TRP A 132 -38.69 -2.08 38.27
N GLU A 133 -39.45 -2.45 37.25
CA GLU A 133 -40.79 -3.03 37.38
C GLU A 133 -40.73 -4.42 38.05
N ASP A 134 -39.82 -5.29 37.60
CA ASP A 134 -39.63 -6.65 38.14
C ASP A 134 -39.20 -6.66 39.62
N TYR A 135 -38.45 -5.65 40.07
CA TYR A 135 -37.93 -5.52 41.44
C TYR A 135 -38.78 -4.60 42.33
N SER A 136 -39.85 -4.02 41.80
CA SER A 136 -40.76 -3.17 42.57
C SER A 136 -41.53 -3.97 43.62
N PRO A 137 -41.71 -3.46 44.85
CA PRO A 137 -42.43 -4.17 45.93
C PRO A 137 -43.91 -4.45 45.63
N ASN A 138 -44.47 -3.84 44.57
CA ASN A 138 -45.85 -4.04 44.12
C ASN A 138 -45.99 -5.07 42.99
N HIS A 139 -44.94 -5.84 42.68
CA HIS A 139 -45.00 -6.79 41.58
C HIS A 139 -45.92 -7.99 41.91
N PRO A 140 -46.90 -8.34 41.07
CA PRO A 140 -47.83 -9.44 41.32
C PRO A 140 -47.08 -10.77 41.46
N GLN A 141 -47.42 -11.58 42.48
CA GLN A 141 -46.75 -12.87 42.72
C GLN A 141 -47.01 -13.93 41.63
N ASP A 142 -48.05 -13.74 40.80
CA ASP A 142 -48.41 -14.64 39.70
C ASP A 142 -47.73 -14.29 38.36
N GLU A 143 -46.98 -13.17 38.28
CA GLU A 143 -46.32 -12.75 37.05
C GLU A 143 -44.82 -13.13 37.03
N PRO A 144 -44.33 -13.70 35.91
CA PRO A 144 -42.92 -14.02 35.77
C PRO A 144 -42.08 -12.74 35.54
N ARG A 145 -40.96 -12.61 36.24
CA ARG A 145 -39.99 -11.51 36.12
C ARG A 145 -39.16 -11.61 34.83
N ILE A 146 -39.75 -11.16 33.73
CA ILE A 146 -39.15 -11.21 32.39
C ILE A 146 -38.93 -9.81 31.79
N GLY A 147 -39.07 -8.73 32.58
CA GLY A 147 -38.90 -7.35 32.10
C GLY A 147 -37.51 -7.07 31.53
N TRP A 148 -36.48 -7.80 31.97
CA TRP A 148 -35.12 -7.68 31.42
C TRP A 148 -34.97 -8.24 29.99
N VAL A 149 -35.88 -9.12 29.57
CA VAL A 149 -35.78 -9.84 28.29
C VAL A 149 -35.96 -8.91 27.11
N GLU A 150 -36.88 -7.95 27.20
CA GLU A 150 -37.16 -7.00 26.11
C GLU A 150 -35.95 -6.12 25.79
N GLY A 151 -35.37 -5.48 26.81
CA GLY A 151 -34.16 -4.65 26.65
C GLY A 151 -32.96 -5.48 26.15
N THR A 152 -32.82 -6.71 26.66
CA THR A 152 -31.74 -7.62 26.26
C THR A 152 -31.90 -8.11 24.82
N ALA A 153 -33.12 -8.38 24.36
CA ALA A 153 -33.40 -8.78 22.99
C ALA A 153 -32.95 -7.71 21.98
N ILE A 154 -33.20 -6.42 22.30
CA ILE A 154 -32.77 -5.30 21.47
C ILE A 154 -31.24 -5.18 21.44
N LEU A 155 -30.57 -5.34 22.59
CA LEU A 155 -29.10 -5.30 22.66
C LEU A 155 -28.46 -6.42 21.82
N VAL A 156 -29.00 -7.64 21.88
CA VAL A 156 -28.53 -8.77 21.08
C VAL A 156 -28.73 -8.51 19.59
N ALA A 157 -29.88 -7.94 19.20
CA ALA A 157 -30.16 -7.57 17.81
C ALA A 157 -29.17 -6.53 17.28
N VAL A 158 -28.89 -5.46 18.06
CA VAL A 158 -27.90 -4.45 17.70
C VAL A 158 -26.50 -5.06 17.56
N ALA A 159 -26.09 -5.91 18.50
CA ALA A 159 -24.80 -6.59 18.43
C ALA A 159 -24.68 -7.44 17.16
N ALA A 160 -25.70 -8.24 16.83
CA ALA A 160 -25.70 -9.07 15.62
C ALA A 160 -25.57 -8.23 14.34
N VAL A 161 -26.24 -7.08 14.27
CA VAL A 161 -26.14 -6.14 13.14
C VAL A 161 -24.73 -5.56 13.02
N VAL A 162 -24.13 -5.10 14.13
CA VAL A 162 -22.76 -4.58 14.15
C VAL A 162 -21.77 -5.63 13.66
N PHE A 163 -21.85 -6.86 14.18
CA PHE A 163 -20.97 -7.95 13.75
C PHE A 163 -21.14 -8.30 12.28
N THR A 164 -22.38 -8.31 11.78
CA THR A 164 -22.67 -8.58 10.37
C THR A 164 -22.11 -7.47 9.48
N ASN A 165 -22.28 -6.20 9.87
CA ASN A 165 -21.73 -5.05 9.15
C ASN A 165 -20.20 -5.07 9.12
N ALA A 166 -19.57 -5.25 10.27
CA ALA A 166 -18.11 -5.33 10.37
C ALA A 166 -17.54 -6.51 9.57
N THR A 167 -18.22 -7.66 9.58
CA THR A 167 -17.83 -8.83 8.79
C THR A 167 -17.94 -8.55 7.29
N ASN A 168 -19.03 -7.91 6.86
CA ASN A 168 -19.21 -7.51 5.47
C ASN A 168 -18.10 -6.54 5.02
N ASP A 169 -17.78 -5.54 5.82
CA ASP A 169 -16.76 -4.55 5.49
C ASP A 169 -15.35 -5.15 5.50
N TYR A 170 -15.05 -6.06 6.44
CA TYR A 170 -13.81 -6.82 6.44
C TYR A 170 -13.64 -7.68 5.18
N GLN A 171 -14.71 -8.34 4.74
CA GLN A 171 -14.69 -9.11 3.50
C GLN A 171 -14.47 -8.20 2.28
N LYS A 172 -15.11 -7.02 2.23
CA LYS A 172 -14.88 -6.04 1.15
C LYS A 172 -13.43 -5.58 1.12
N GLU A 173 -12.82 -5.31 2.28
CA GLU A 173 -11.42 -4.88 2.36
C GLU A 173 -10.46 -5.97 1.85
N ILE A 174 -10.67 -7.23 2.24
CA ILE A 174 -9.88 -8.36 1.72
C ILE A 174 -10.05 -8.48 0.20
N GLN A 175 -11.26 -8.35 -0.32
CA GLN A 175 -11.53 -8.43 -1.76
C GLN A 175 -10.86 -7.28 -2.51
N PHE A 176 -10.93 -6.05 -1.97
CA PHE A 176 -10.28 -4.88 -2.54
C PHE A 176 -8.76 -5.07 -2.59
N LYS A 177 -8.17 -5.60 -1.52
CA LYS A 177 -6.73 -5.93 -1.48
C LYS A 177 -6.35 -6.96 -2.55
N LYS A 178 -7.16 -8.02 -2.71
CA LYS A 178 -6.93 -9.04 -3.76
C LYS A 178 -7.07 -8.45 -5.16
N LEU A 179 -8.03 -7.56 -5.38
CA LEU A 179 -8.21 -6.88 -6.66
C LEU A 179 -7.04 -5.94 -6.97
N ASN A 180 -6.55 -5.18 -5.99
CA ASN A 180 -5.39 -4.31 -6.18
C ASN A 180 -4.12 -5.11 -6.47
N ALA A 181 -3.85 -6.17 -5.71
CA ALA A 181 -2.71 -7.05 -5.98
C ALA A 181 -2.72 -7.63 -7.41
N LYS A 182 -3.90 -7.93 -7.96
CA LYS A 182 -4.05 -8.37 -9.36
C LYS A 182 -3.92 -7.23 -10.37
N LYS A 183 -4.37 -6.02 -10.05
CA LYS A 183 -4.25 -4.85 -10.93
C LYS A 183 -2.80 -4.38 -11.08
N ASP A 184 -2.00 -4.61 -10.04
CA ASP A 184 -0.60 -4.22 -9.99
C ASP A 184 0.31 -5.25 -10.67
N ASP A 185 -0.17 -6.50 -10.85
CA ASP A 185 0.53 -7.52 -11.63
C ASP A 185 0.34 -7.27 -13.13
N ARG A 186 1.25 -6.48 -13.68
CA ARG A 186 1.34 -6.17 -15.12
C ARG A 186 2.71 -6.57 -15.63
N THR A 187 2.76 -6.98 -16.89
CA THR A 187 4.02 -7.28 -17.58
C THR A 187 4.39 -6.14 -18.51
N VAL A 188 5.66 -5.75 -18.52
CA VAL A 188 6.21 -4.76 -19.44
C VAL A 188 7.34 -5.38 -20.27
N LYS A 189 7.50 -4.89 -21.50
CA LYS A 189 8.59 -5.29 -22.39
C LYS A 189 9.85 -4.48 -22.06
N VAL A 190 10.94 -5.17 -21.83
CA VAL A 190 12.25 -4.57 -21.52
C VAL A 190 13.34 -5.15 -22.40
N LEU A 191 14.36 -4.35 -22.66
CA LEU A 191 15.59 -4.80 -23.31
C LEU A 191 16.64 -5.11 -22.23
N ARG A 192 17.05 -6.38 -22.12
CA ARG A 192 18.13 -6.83 -21.22
C ARG A 192 19.07 -7.79 -21.96
N GLY A 193 20.37 -7.55 -21.89
CA GLY A 193 21.39 -8.37 -22.57
C GLY A 193 21.20 -8.45 -24.09
N GLY A 194 20.67 -7.39 -24.71
CA GLY A 194 20.38 -7.32 -26.14
C GLY A 194 19.19 -8.17 -26.59
N LYS A 195 18.38 -8.67 -25.65
CA LYS A 195 17.17 -9.45 -25.93
C LYS A 195 15.95 -8.78 -25.32
N GLU A 196 14.84 -8.83 -26.05
CA GLU A 196 13.55 -8.40 -25.55
C GLU A 196 13.01 -9.44 -24.56
N ASN A 197 12.67 -9.01 -23.36
CA ASN A 197 12.12 -9.84 -22.31
C ASN A 197 10.83 -9.20 -21.79
N GLN A 198 9.85 -10.02 -21.41
CA GLN A 198 8.68 -9.56 -20.66
C GLN A 198 8.88 -9.88 -19.19
N ILE A 199 8.84 -8.86 -18.35
CA ILE A 199 9.01 -8.98 -16.90
C ILE A 199 7.83 -8.32 -16.18
N SER A 200 7.57 -8.73 -14.95
CA SER A 200 6.58 -8.05 -14.11
C SER A 200 7.06 -6.63 -13.78
N VAL A 201 6.12 -5.69 -13.63
CA VAL A 201 6.40 -4.30 -13.20
C VAL A 201 7.17 -4.28 -11.88
N PHE A 202 6.93 -5.23 -10.97
CA PHE A 202 7.63 -5.32 -9.69
C PHE A 202 9.13 -5.64 -9.81
N ASP A 203 9.55 -6.24 -10.94
CA ASP A 203 10.94 -6.64 -11.19
C ASP A 203 11.71 -5.61 -12.05
N LEU A 204 11.09 -4.46 -12.34
CA LEU A 204 11.76 -3.32 -12.95
C LEU A 204 12.79 -2.73 -11.99
N ASN A 205 13.97 -2.43 -12.52
CA ASN A 205 15.04 -1.76 -11.81
C ASN A 205 15.40 -0.45 -12.52
N VAL A 206 15.94 0.51 -11.76
CA VAL A 206 16.41 1.79 -12.32
C VAL A 206 17.49 1.54 -13.37
N GLY A 207 17.25 1.95 -14.61
CA GLY A 207 18.15 1.73 -15.74
C GLY A 207 17.70 0.65 -16.71
N ASP A 208 16.59 -0.04 -16.45
CA ASP A 208 15.93 -0.85 -17.48
C ASP A 208 15.52 0.02 -18.68
N ILE A 209 15.65 -0.55 -19.87
CA ILE A 209 15.20 0.07 -21.12
C ILE A 209 13.85 -0.51 -21.47
N LEU A 210 12.82 0.34 -21.45
CA LEU A 210 11.46 -0.03 -21.77
C LEU A 210 11.23 0.04 -23.29
N LEU A 211 10.63 -1.00 -23.84
CA LEU A 211 10.16 -1.04 -25.21
C LEU A 211 8.65 -0.78 -25.18
N LEU A 212 8.22 0.38 -25.68
CA LEU A 212 6.82 0.79 -25.64
C LEU A 212 6.19 0.69 -27.02
N GLU A 213 5.05 0.02 -27.09
CA GLU A 213 4.21 -0.06 -28.29
C GLU A 213 2.92 0.77 -28.12
N PRO A 214 2.28 1.21 -29.22
CA PRO A 214 0.99 1.89 -29.14
C PRO A 214 -0.05 1.05 -28.39
N GLY A 215 -0.55 1.57 -27.28
CA GLY A 215 -1.50 0.89 -26.40
C GLY A 215 -0.92 0.42 -25.06
N ASP A 216 0.40 0.48 -24.89
CA ASP A 216 1.05 0.16 -23.62
C ASP A 216 0.80 1.22 -22.55
N ILE A 217 0.66 0.77 -21.30
CA ILE A 217 0.52 1.63 -20.13
C ILE A 217 1.87 1.72 -19.43
N ILE A 218 2.42 2.93 -19.35
CA ILE A 218 3.68 3.19 -18.64
C ILE A 218 3.42 3.11 -17.13
N ALA A 219 4.09 2.18 -16.44
CA ALA A 219 3.92 1.94 -15.00
C ALA A 219 4.99 2.64 -14.12
N VAL A 220 5.97 3.29 -14.72
CA VAL A 220 7.11 3.92 -14.03
C VAL A 220 7.51 5.24 -14.70
N ASP A 221 8.22 6.10 -13.97
CA ASP A 221 8.82 7.30 -14.55
C ASP A 221 10.03 6.92 -15.41
N ALA A 222 10.11 7.49 -16.62
CA ALA A 222 11.15 7.17 -17.59
C ALA A 222 11.65 8.40 -18.36
N LEU A 223 12.90 8.31 -18.80
CA LEU A 223 13.49 9.26 -19.74
C LEU A 223 13.38 8.69 -21.16
N TYR A 224 12.94 9.52 -22.09
CA TYR A 224 12.88 9.16 -23.50
C TYR A 224 14.30 9.05 -24.08
N LEU A 225 14.61 7.91 -24.71
CA LEU A 225 15.90 7.64 -25.37
C LEU A 225 15.78 7.93 -26.87
N GLU A 226 15.04 7.09 -27.57
CA GLU A 226 14.82 7.13 -29.01
C GLU A 226 13.48 6.47 -29.35
N GLY A 227 12.99 6.71 -30.56
CA GLY A 227 11.71 6.20 -31.03
C GLY A 227 11.59 6.40 -32.53
N CYS A 228 10.92 5.46 -33.20
CA CYS A 228 10.56 5.59 -34.60
C CYS A 228 9.17 6.24 -34.69
N VAL A 229 9.02 7.22 -35.58
CA VAL A 229 7.75 7.91 -35.84
C VAL A 229 6.95 7.15 -36.89
#